data_AF-A4IDE6-F1
#
_entry.id   AF-A4IDE6-F1
#
_cell.length_a   1.000
_cell.length_b   1.000
_cell.length_c   1.000
_cell.angle_alpha   90.00
_cell.angle_beta   90.00
_cell.angle_gamma   90.00
#
_symmetry.space_group_name_H-M   'P 1'
#
loop_
_entity.id
_entity.type
_entity.pdbx_description
1 polymer ?
#
loop_
_entity_poly.entity_id
_entity_poly.type
_entity_poly.pdbx_seq_one_letter_code
_entity_poly.pdbx_strand_id
1 'polypeptide(L)'
;MPPRSSHAVVTLAAALLLAMFACSHSGHALCPSNGNTHTVYVTSNMGDNIWSFDTLGNYLGPVLNKASFPPGVRVDKLRSMRFGPQGHLYVSSARGSYSRVFAVSGNGLLNGTMEENCTRDYLFTVIEQDKENPFLDHPYDITFHPATEDMYVSNQNSVTVTRYTRYRTADVTPKAGAGGSQHAFYPAWKPAKNVKAAVEADEETVSAEETVSAEETVVAPKNIPDNSGLFASSWSSSYSMSSVRGLAISPLLPRALVEGGAPSGVFAVTNESTMYYLLVCDVSSNTVHVFDPESGERLFGLNVPSPIQVMFPNRYYISDSSSLSVSAAGVHTQRFDVPYIYVTSKEDGMAYMVRFSSRQGNTNNNGMQGGAFGEDFIRAHRLYTINHPTPLHAASGIYENSARDVLLIADRNGRRIYSYASPFLTDYTSGYGPSPFLGFFVKHLPDQPEFIMSTLLEHQENIPFCYELNKDGKFRYVALCTAASIWSVALALVLILVPSFIAYRQIQNCMYGQKQQRRQRYLDEDASALYGSGSSSPLLGRRAPNYGSA
;
A
#
# COMPACT_ATOMS: atom_id res chain seq x y z
N MET A 1 29.09 56.38 -21.04
CA MET A 1 28.56 55.66 -19.86
C MET A 1 27.13 55.24 -20.19
N PRO A 2 26.80 53.95 -20.29
CA PRO A 2 25.40 53.55 -20.42
C PRO A 2 24.65 53.93 -19.13
N PRO A 3 23.37 54.31 -19.23
CA PRO A 3 22.62 54.83 -18.09
C PRO A 3 22.52 53.77 -17.00
N ARG A 4 22.83 54.17 -15.74
CA ARG A 4 22.73 53.33 -14.53
C ARG A 4 21.36 52.66 -14.33
N SER A 5 20.32 53.06 -15.07
CA SER A 5 18.97 52.49 -14.98
C SER A 5 18.86 51.05 -15.48
N SER A 6 19.73 50.58 -16.39
CA SER A 6 19.60 49.22 -16.94
C SER A 6 19.93 48.13 -15.91
N HIS A 7 20.89 48.37 -15.01
CA HIS A 7 21.24 47.39 -13.99
C HIS A 7 20.13 47.19 -12.96
N ALA A 8 19.42 48.26 -12.58
CA ALA A 8 18.34 48.20 -11.60
C ALA A 8 17.15 47.38 -12.11
N VAL A 9 16.82 47.48 -13.39
CA VAL A 9 15.70 46.70 -13.98
C VAL A 9 16.04 45.21 -14.04
N VAL A 10 17.29 44.86 -14.38
CA VAL A 10 17.73 43.46 -14.45
C VAL A 10 17.76 42.81 -13.06
N THR A 11 18.27 43.51 -12.04
CA THR A 11 18.26 42.97 -10.67
C THR A 11 16.86 42.84 -10.10
N LEU A 12 15.95 43.79 -10.39
CA LEU A 12 14.56 43.70 -9.95
C LEU A 12 13.85 42.50 -10.60
N ALA A 13 14.05 42.27 -11.89
CA ALA A 13 13.47 41.13 -12.60
C ALA A 13 14.01 39.79 -12.09
N ALA A 14 15.31 39.69 -11.81
CA ALA A 14 15.92 38.50 -11.23
C ALA A 14 15.41 38.22 -9.82
N ALA A 15 15.25 39.26 -8.99
CA ALA A 15 14.71 39.14 -7.64
C ALA A 15 13.24 38.71 -7.63
N LEU A 16 12.42 39.22 -8.55
CA LEU A 16 11.02 38.82 -8.72
C LEU A 16 10.89 37.35 -9.16
N LEU A 17 11.75 36.90 -10.08
CA LEU A 17 11.81 35.49 -10.48
C LEU A 17 12.22 34.58 -9.31
N LEU A 18 13.25 34.98 -8.54
CA LEU A 18 13.67 34.25 -7.33
C LEU A 18 12.57 34.22 -6.26
N ALA A 19 11.86 35.32 -6.04
CA ALA A 19 10.74 35.38 -5.10
C ALA A 19 9.57 34.50 -5.56
N MET A 20 9.25 34.48 -6.86
CA MET A 20 8.24 33.57 -7.41
C MET A 20 8.64 32.11 -7.23
N PHE A 21 9.91 31.76 -7.46
CA PHE A 21 10.43 30.41 -7.20
C PHE A 21 10.38 30.06 -5.71
N ALA A 22 10.82 30.96 -4.83
CA ALA A 22 10.82 30.74 -3.39
C ALA A 22 9.41 30.64 -2.80
N CYS A 23 8.45 31.45 -3.28
CA CYS A 23 7.07 31.39 -2.84
C CYS A 23 6.29 30.20 -3.42
N SER A 24 6.74 29.64 -4.55
CA SER A 24 6.13 28.41 -5.11
C SER A 24 6.51 27.13 -4.34
N HIS A 25 7.39 27.22 -3.34
CA HIS A 25 7.83 26.08 -2.52
C HIS A 25 7.22 26.07 -1.11
N SER A 26 6.08 26.73 -0.90
CA SER A 26 5.22 26.42 0.24
C SER A 26 4.77 24.96 0.11
N GLY A 27 5.51 24.09 0.82
CA GLY A 27 5.35 22.64 0.84
C GLY A 27 4.01 22.23 1.42
N HIS A 28 2.96 22.35 0.61
CA HIS A 28 1.80 21.51 0.77
C HIS A 28 2.24 20.08 0.47
N ALA A 29 1.76 19.13 1.26
CA ALA A 29 1.83 17.71 0.91
C ALA A 29 0.99 17.51 -0.36
N LEU A 30 1.56 17.86 -1.50
CA LEU A 30 1.03 17.46 -2.78
C LEU A 30 1.07 15.95 -2.75
N CYS A 31 -0.08 15.32 -3.00
CA CYS A 31 -0.14 13.96 -3.50
C CYS A 31 1.07 13.74 -4.40
N PRO A 32 1.92 12.72 -4.15
CA PRO A 32 3.20 12.61 -4.84
C PRO A 32 3.02 12.84 -6.34
N SER A 33 3.43 14.03 -6.79
CA SER A 33 3.50 14.36 -8.21
C SER A 33 4.71 13.67 -8.84
N ASN A 34 5.61 13.14 -8.00
CA ASN A 34 6.88 12.51 -8.32
C ASN A 34 6.72 11.08 -8.86
N GLY A 35 5.81 10.85 -9.81
CA GLY A 35 5.75 9.61 -10.61
C GLY A 35 5.54 8.29 -9.86
N ASN A 36 5.46 8.31 -8.54
CA ASN A 36 5.20 7.14 -7.72
C ASN A 36 3.72 6.80 -7.82
N THR A 37 3.40 5.88 -8.72
CA THR A 37 2.06 5.31 -8.92
C THR A 37 1.60 4.42 -7.79
N HIS A 38 2.33 4.34 -6.68
CA HIS A 38 2.01 3.47 -5.56
C HIS A 38 2.30 4.19 -4.27
N THR A 39 1.39 4.05 -3.31
CA THR A 39 1.67 4.36 -1.91
C THR A 39 1.51 3.13 -1.06
N VAL A 40 2.20 3.13 0.06
CA VAL A 40 2.14 2.09 1.07
C VAL A 40 1.42 2.67 2.28
N TYR A 41 0.28 2.08 2.61
CA TYR A 41 -0.49 2.38 3.79
C TYR A 41 -0.08 1.47 4.93
N VAL A 42 0.02 2.04 6.11
CA VAL A 42 0.39 1.34 7.34
C VAL A 42 -0.59 1.73 8.45
N THR A 43 -1.22 0.73 9.05
CA THR A 43 -2.01 0.93 10.27
C THR A 43 -1.14 0.68 11.51
N SER A 44 -1.59 1.16 12.65
CA SER A 44 -0.83 1.06 13.91
C SER A 44 -1.70 0.59 15.07
N ASN A 45 -1.05 0.00 16.07
CA ASN A 45 -1.72 -0.67 17.18
C ASN A 45 -2.65 0.25 17.99
N MET A 46 -2.25 1.50 18.21
CA MET A 46 -2.99 2.49 19.00
C MET A 46 -3.44 3.71 18.19
N GLY A 47 -2.97 3.86 16.95
CA GLY A 47 -3.31 5.01 16.12
C GLY A 47 -4.77 5.08 15.73
N ASP A 48 -5.24 6.31 15.52
CA ASP A 48 -6.57 6.64 15.03
C ASP A 48 -6.56 6.92 13.52
N ASN A 49 -5.39 6.90 12.87
CA ASN A 49 -5.23 7.19 11.46
C ASN A 49 -4.27 6.18 10.79
N ILE A 50 -4.29 6.18 9.46
CA ILE A 50 -3.42 5.36 8.62
C ILE A 50 -2.27 6.24 8.14
N TRP A 51 -1.05 5.73 8.22
CA TRP A 51 0.14 6.40 7.70
C TRP A 51 0.34 6.03 6.24
N SER A 52 0.56 7.02 5.39
CA SER A 52 0.91 6.80 3.98
C SER A 52 2.37 7.11 3.72
N PHE A 53 2.99 6.28 2.89
CA PHE A 53 4.37 6.40 2.43
C PHE A 53 4.43 6.26 0.92
N ASP A 54 5.41 6.89 0.28
CA ASP A 54 5.75 6.58 -1.10
C ASP A 54 6.48 5.23 -1.23
N THR A 55 6.82 4.80 -2.45
CA THR A 55 7.52 3.53 -2.67
C THR A 55 8.96 3.49 -2.16
N LEU A 56 9.51 4.63 -1.74
CA LEU A 56 10.85 4.76 -1.17
C LEU A 56 10.81 4.85 0.35
N GLY A 57 9.61 4.84 0.96
CA GLY A 57 9.43 4.91 2.41
C GLY A 57 9.38 6.33 2.98
N ASN A 58 9.26 7.36 2.13
CA ASN A 58 9.06 8.73 2.58
C ASN A 58 7.62 8.91 3.04
N TYR A 59 7.43 9.47 4.24
CA TYR A 59 6.11 9.73 4.79
C TYR A 59 5.39 10.83 4.00
N LEU A 60 4.14 10.56 3.61
CA LEU A 60 3.31 11.46 2.81
C LEU A 60 2.24 12.16 3.65
N GLY A 61 1.77 11.51 4.71
CA GLY A 61 0.75 12.08 5.59
C GLY A 61 -0.29 11.07 6.10
N PRO A 62 -1.26 11.54 6.90
CA PRO A 62 -2.40 10.76 7.32
C PRO A 62 -3.37 10.53 6.15
N VAL A 63 -3.99 9.35 6.08
CA VAL A 63 -4.93 9.02 5.00
C VAL A 63 -6.36 9.42 5.35
N LEU A 64 -6.82 9.28 6.60
CA LEU A 64 -8.22 9.51 6.94
C LEU A 64 -8.49 11.00 7.15
N ASN A 65 -9.45 11.56 6.39
CA ASN A 65 -9.93 12.93 6.60
C ASN A 65 -10.83 12.96 7.84
N LYS A 66 -10.28 13.38 8.98
CA LYS A 66 -11.02 13.40 10.26
C LYS A 66 -12.22 14.34 10.27
N ALA A 67 -12.24 15.38 9.42
CA ALA A 67 -13.36 16.31 9.33
C ALA A 67 -14.61 15.68 8.69
N SER A 68 -14.43 14.63 7.87
CA SER A 68 -15.54 13.89 7.24
C SER A 68 -16.27 12.95 8.20
N PHE A 69 -15.70 12.63 9.38
CA PHE A 69 -16.28 11.67 10.31
C PHE A 69 -17.53 12.26 10.98
N PRO A 70 -18.66 11.54 11.01
CA PRO A 70 -19.87 12.01 11.68
C PRO A 70 -19.64 12.26 13.18
N PRO A 71 -20.33 13.24 13.79
CA PRO A 71 -20.25 13.47 15.23
C PRO A 71 -20.55 12.19 16.02
N GLY A 72 -19.65 11.86 16.95
CA GLY A 72 -19.76 10.65 17.78
C GLY A 72 -19.09 9.39 17.22
N VAL A 73 -18.71 9.39 15.93
CA VAL A 73 -17.93 8.28 15.36
C VAL A 73 -16.46 8.45 15.73
N ARG A 74 -15.94 7.55 16.58
CA ARG A 74 -14.54 7.53 17.03
C ARG A 74 -13.85 6.25 16.60
N VAL A 75 -12.75 6.34 15.86
CA VAL A 75 -12.00 5.18 15.37
C VAL A 75 -10.57 5.25 15.88
N ASP A 76 -10.16 4.20 16.60
CA ASP A 76 -8.79 4.04 17.14
C ASP A 76 -8.42 2.57 17.03
N LYS A 77 -7.12 2.26 17.22
CA LYS A 77 -6.60 0.90 17.07
C LYS A 77 -6.99 0.33 15.72
N LEU A 78 -6.66 1.08 14.66
CA LEU A 78 -6.94 0.65 13.30
C LEU A 78 -6.15 -0.62 13.01
N ARG A 79 -6.84 -1.66 12.56
CA ARG A 79 -6.25 -2.96 12.27
C ARG A 79 -6.14 -3.16 10.76
N SER A 80 -6.82 -4.15 10.22
CA SER A 80 -6.80 -4.45 8.80
C SER A 80 -7.53 -3.38 7.98
N MET A 81 -7.05 -3.23 6.76
CA MET A 81 -7.60 -2.37 5.73
C MET A 81 -7.58 -3.12 4.40
N ARG A 82 -8.70 -3.15 3.68
CA ARG A 82 -8.80 -3.81 2.36
C ARG A 82 -9.73 -3.04 1.43
N PHE A 83 -9.37 -2.99 0.15
CA PHE A 83 -10.32 -2.61 -0.87
C PHE A 83 -11.38 -3.71 -1.01
N GLY A 84 -12.64 -3.30 -0.92
CA GLY A 84 -13.77 -4.19 -1.01
C GLY A 84 -14.65 -3.86 -2.22
N PRO A 85 -15.93 -4.29 -2.18
CA PRO A 85 -16.90 -3.99 -3.22
C PRO A 85 -17.02 -2.48 -3.49
N GLN A 86 -17.33 -2.13 -4.75
CA GLN A 86 -17.37 -0.72 -5.23
C GLN A 86 -16.03 0.04 -5.09
N GLY A 87 -14.94 -0.66 -4.78
CA GLY A 87 -13.61 -0.08 -4.67
C GLY A 87 -13.43 0.82 -3.43
N HIS A 88 -14.33 0.76 -2.45
CA HIS A 88 -14.15 1.48 -1.19
C HIS A 88 -13.04 0.83 -0.36
N LEU A 89 -12.36 1.65 0.44
CA LEU A 89 -11.39 1.14 1.41
C LEU A 89 -12.10 0.86 2.73
N TYR A 90 -12.19 -0.42 3.08
CA TYR A 90 -12.76 -0.89 4.34
C TYR A 90 -11.66 -0.94 5.39
N VAL A 91 -11.94 -0.43 6.59
CA VAL A 91 -10.99 -0.35 7.69
C VAL A 91 -11.65 -0.87 8.96
N SER A 92 -10.96 -1.76 9.66
CA SER A 92 -11.38 -2.26 10.97
C SER A 92 -10.80 -1.42 12.11
N SER A 93 -11.62 -1.13 13.11
CA SER A 93 -11.28 -0.38 14.31
C SER A 93 -11.61 -1.22 15.54
N ALA A 94 -10.61 -1.53 16.36
CA ALA A 94 -10.72 -2.48 17.47
C ALA A 94 -10.90 -1.82 18.84
N ARG A 95 -11.64 -0.71 18.90
CA ARG A 95 -11.75 0.14 20.09
C ARG A 95 -12.86 -0.31 21.05
N GLY A 96 -12.67 -1.41 21.76
CA GLY A 96 -13.60 -1.87 22.82
C GLY A 96 -15.05 -1.92 22.33
N SER A 97 -16.00 -1.34 23.07
CA SER A 97 -17.42 -1.25 22.66
C SER A 97 -17.70 -0.38 21.43
N TYR A 98 -16.71 0.35 20.92
CA TYR A 98 -16.78 1.10 19.67
C TYR A 98 -16.16 0.33 18.49
N SER A 99 -15.94 -0.98 18.66
CA SER A 99 -15.43 -1.85 17.61
C SER A 99 -16.36 -1.81 16.40
N ARG A 100 -15.77 -1.58 15.22
CA ARG A 100 -16.51 -1.46 13.97
C ARG A 100 -15.63 -1.71 12.76
N VAL A 101 -16.28 -1.96 11.64
CA VAL A 101 -15.69 -1.80 10.31
C VAL A 101 -16.37 -0.59 9.67
N PHE A 102 -15.59 0.28 9.05
CA PHE A 102 -16.12 1.44 8.32
C PHE A 102 -15.49 1.50 6.93
N ALA A 103 -16.21 2.14 6.01
CA ALA A 103 -15.75 2.36 4.65
C ALA A 103 -15.38 3.84 4.48
N VAL A 104 -14.25 4.06 3.83
CA VAL A 104 -13.85 5.38 3.35
C VAL A 104 -13.75 5.38 1.83
N SER A 105 -13.70 6.58 1.25
CA SER A 105 -13.54 6.77 -0.18
C SER A 105 -12.43 5.90 -0.77
N GLY A 106 -12.71 5.41 -1.97
CA GLY A 106 -11.82 4.54 -2.74
C GLY A 106 -10.66 5.33 -3.33
N ASN A 107 -9.89 4.74 -4.24
CA ASN A 107 -8.88 5.50 -4.97
C ASN A 107 -9.60 6.67 -5.68
N GLY A 108 -9.21 7.90 -5.33
CA GLY A 108 -9.95 9.12 -5.62
C GLY A 108 -10.30 9.28 -7.10
N LEU A 109 -9.33 9.10 -7.98
CA LEU A 109 -9.53 9.20 -9.42
C LEU A 109 -10.21 7.96 -10.00
N LEU A 110 -9.78 6.75 -9.60
CA LEU A 110 -10.33 5.51 -10.17
C LEU A 110 -11.81 5.33 -9.82
N ASN A 111 -12.23 5.81 -8.64
CA ASN A 111 -13.59 5.62 -8.13
C ASN A 111 -14.39 6.94 -8.08
N GLY A 112 -13.82 8.05 -8.57
CA GLY A 112 -14.49 9.36 -8.59
C GLY A 112 -14.71 10.00 -7.21
N THR A 113 -13.89 9.62 -6.22
CA THR A 113 -13.91 10.10 -4.83
C THR A 113 -12.62 10.87 -4.46
N MET A 114 -12.06 11.63 -5.40
CA MET A 114 -10.79 12.36 -5.21
C MET A 114 -10.99 13.53 -4.27
N GLU A 115 -10.20 13.57 -3.20
CA GLU A 115 -10.30 14.58 -2.14
C GLU A 115 -8.98 15.31 -1.90
N GLU A 116 -9.08 16.43 -1.19
CA GLU A 116 -7.96 17.30 -0.83
C GLU A 116 -6.83 16.53 -0.10
N ASN A 117 -5.58 16.85 -0.44
CA ASN A 117 -4.37 16.31 0.18
C ASN A 117 -4.25 14.77 0.16
N CYS A 118 -4.88 14.08 -0.79
CA CYS A 118 -4.87 12.61 -0.86
C CYS A 118 -5.47 11.92 0.37
N THR A 119 -6.33 12.63 1.09
CA THR A 119 -7.07 12.04 2.20
C THR A 119 -8.30 11.28 1.71
N ARG A 120 -8.89 10.49 2.59
CA ARG A 120 -10.07 9.65 2.35
C ARG A 120 -11.17 10.01 3.32
N ASP A 121 -12.27 10.46 2.77
CA ASP A 121 -13.49 10.76 3.48
C ASP A 121 -14.21 9.50 3.96
N TYR A 122 -14.72 9.60 5.18
CA TYR A 122 -15.65 8.66 5.76
C TYR A 122 -16.92 8.58 4.92
N LEU A 123 -17.31 7.37 4.54
CA LEU A 123 -18.55 7.13 3.79
C LEU A 123 -19.65 6.62 4.72
N PHE A 124 -19.43 5.48 5.37
CA PHE A 124 -20.42 4.83 6.22
C PHE A 124 -19.82 3.81 7.20
N THR A 125 -20.55 3.51 8.28
CA THR A 125 -20.28 2.35 9.13
C THR A 125 -20.77 1.11 8.39
N VAL A 126 -19.87 0.15 8.19
CA VAL A 126 -20.19 -1.13 7.51
C VAL A 126 -20.91 -2.04 8.50
N ILE A 127 -20.29 -2.26 9.65
CA ILE A 127 -20.82 -3.02 10.78
C ILE A 127 -20.27 -2.43 12.08
N GLU A 128 -21.03 -2.52 13.17
CA GLU A 128 -20.61 -2.13 14.51
C GLU A 128 -21.00 -3.19 15.52
N GLN A 129 -20.35 -3.17 16.69
CA GLN A 129 -20.67 -4.09 17.78
C GLN A 129 -21.96 -3.62 18.47
N ASP A 130 -22.96 -4.48 18.49
CA ASP A 130 -24.26 -4.23 19.14
C ASP A 130 -24.89 -5.56 19.63
N LYS A 131 -26.19 -5.56 19.93
CA LYS A 131 -26.89 -6.76 20.43
C LYS A 131 -27.10 -7.80 19.34
N GLU A 132 -27.27 -7.36 18.10
CA GLU A 132 -27.48 -8.17 16.91
C GLU A 132 -26.16 -8.71 16.33
N ASN A 133 -25.05 -8.02 16.61
CA ASN A 133 -23.70 -8.34 16.20
C ASN A 133 -22.74 -8.41 17.41
N PRO A 134 -23.00 -9.31 18.39
CA PRO A 134 -22.28 -9.30 19.67
C PRO A 134 -20.82 -9.72 19.54
N PHE A 135 -20.48 -10.48 18.49
CA PHE A 135 -19.17 -11.11 18.33
C PHE A 135 -18.12 -10.22 17.66
N LEU A 136 -18.49 -9.03 17.17
CA LEU A 136 -17.56 -8.02 16.65
C LEU A 136 -16.75 -7.36 17.79
N ASP A 137 -16.09 -8.17 18.60
CA ASP A 137 -15.28 -7.74 19.74
C ASP A 137 -13.80 -7.79 19.36
N HIS A 138 -13.22 -6.60 19.22
CA HIS A 138 -11.82 -6.40 18.83
C HIS A 138 -11.50 -7.05 17.45
N PRO A 139 -12.17 -6.60 16.36
CA PRO A 139 -11.92 -7.09 15.00
C PRO A 139 -10.46 -6.87 14.62
N TYR A 140 -9.80 -7.92 14.13
CA TYR A 140 -8.38 -7.93 13.82
C TYR A 140 -8.12 -7.87 12.32
N ASP A 141 -8.68 -8.79 11.54
CA ASP A 141 -8.53 -8.80 10.09
C ASP A 141 -9.88 -8.90 9.39
N ILE A 142 -9.92 -8.43 8.15
CA ILE A 142 -11.08 -8.52 7.27
C ILE A 142 -10.65 -9.11 5.93
N THR A 143 -11.50 -9.91 5.29
CA THR A 143 -11.30 -10.30 3.88
C THR A 143 -12.63 -10.43 3.17
N PHE A 144 -12.64 -10.22 1.85
CA PHE A 144 -13.83 -10.34 1.03
C PHE A 144 -13.78 -11.61 0.19
N HIS A 145 -14.89 -12.32 0.10
CA HIS A 145 -15.03 -13.40 -0.86
C HIS A 145 -15.01 -12.83 -2.28
N PRO A 146 -14.10 -13.28 -3.17
CA PRO A 146 -13.98 -12.69 -4.50
C PRO A 146 -15.24 -12.91 -5.37
N ALA A 147 -15.93 -14.04 -5.20
CA ALA A 147 -17.17 -14.33 -5.94
C ALA A 147 -18.46 -13.76 -5.30
N THR A 148 -18.70 -13.98 -4.00
CA THR A 148 -19.96 -13.57 -3.34
C THR A 148 -19.90 -12.15 -2.75
N GLU A 149 -18.71 -11.55 -2.66
CA GLU A 149 -18.46 -10.26 -1.99
C GLU A 149 -18.75 -10.28 -0.47
N ASP A 150 -19.01 -11.44 0.14
CA ASP A 150 -19.20 -11.54 1.59
C ASP A 150 -17.93 -11.14 2.34
N MET A 151 -18.10 -10.48 3.49
CA MET A 151 -17.00 -10.04 4.33
C MET A 151 -16.82 -11.01 5.48
N TYR A 152 -15.61 -11.53 5.65
CA TYR A 152 -15.19 -12.28 6.83
C TYR A 152 -14.39 -11.37 7.74
N VAL A 153 -14.61 -11.47 9.04
CA VAL A 153 -13.93 -10.68 10.07
C VAL A 153 -13.46 -11.62 11.17
N SER A 154 -12.19 -11.53 11.53
CA SER A 154 -11.64 -12.24 12.69
C SER A 154 -11.75 -11.37 13.93
N ASN A 155 -12.24 -11.93 15.02
CA ASN A 155 -12.51 -11.21 16.25
C ASN A 155 -11.64 -11.77 17.36
N GLN A 156 -10.70 -10.96 17.83
CA GLN A 156 -9.65 -11.41 18.75
C GLN A 156 -10.19 -11.78 20.13
N ASN A 157 -11.11 -10.99 20.68
CA ASN A 157 -11.56 -11.17 22.06
C ASN A 157 -12.66 -12.24 22.17
N SER A 158 -13.54 -12.33 21.17
CA SER A 158 -14.56 -13.38 21.12
C SER A 158 -14.04 -14.71 20.59
N VAL A 159 -12.82 -14.75 20.02
CA VAL A 159 -12.20 -15.95 19.42
C VAL A 159 -13.10 -16.54 18.33
N THR A 160 -13.62 -15.68 17.45
CA THR A 160 -14.53 -16.06 16.37
C THR A 160 -14.06 -15.52 15.03
N VAL A 161 -14.54 -16.14 13.96
CA VAL A 161 -14.62 -15.53 12.64
C VAL A 161 -16.10 -15.34 12.32
N THR A 162 -16.48 -14.11 12.00
CA THR A 162 -17.84 -13.77 11.57
C THR A 162 -17.90 -13.48 10.07
N ARG A 163 -18.96 -13.95 9.41
CA ARG A 163 -19.31 -13.68 8.01
C ARG A 163 -20.47 -12.70 7.95
N TYR A 164 -20.36 -11.70 7.08
CA TYR A 164 -21.37 -10.70 6.81
C TYR A 164 -21.73 -10.70 5.33
N THR A 165 -23.03 -10.69 5.06
CA THR A 165 -23.55 -10.64 3.70
C THR A 165 -24.03 -9.23 3.37
N ARG A 166 -23.69 -8.81 2.16
CA ARG A 166 -24.03 -7.51 1.61
C ARG A 166 -25.43 -7.53 1.02
N TYR A 167 -26.35 -6.74 1.56
CA TYR A 167 -27.66 -6.51 0.95
C TYR A 167 -27.57 -5.38 -0.07
N ARG A 168 -27.61 -5.74 -1.36
CA ARG A 168 -27.55 -4.76 -2.47
C ARG A 168 -28.78 -3.85 -2.56
N THR A 169 -29.92 -4.26 -2.00
CA THR A 169 -31.20 -3.55 -2.09
C THR A 169 -31.58 -2.79 -0.81
N ALA A 170 -30.85 -3.02 0.29
CA ALA A 170 -31.06 -2.30 1.53
C ALA A 170 -30.08 -1.13 1.54
N ASP A 171 -30.50 -0.04 0.93
CA ASP A 171 -29.71 1.18 0.89
C ASP A 171 -29.74 1.87 2.26
N VAL A 172 -28.57 2.01 2.88
CA VAL A 172 -28.38 2.86 4.05
C VAL A 172 -28.26 4.29 3.54
N THR A 173 -29.26 5.11 3.82
CA THR A 173 -29.12 6.57 3.68
C THR A 173 -28.09 7.03 4.73
N PRO A 174 -27.00 7.70 4.32
CA PRO A 174 -26.07 8.28 5.28
C PRO A 174 -26.85 9.23 6.19
N LYS A 175 -26.69 9.09 7.50
CA LYS A 175 -27.10 10.13 8.45
C LYS A 175 -26.35 11.39 8.05
N ALA A 176 -27.09 12.43 7.68
CA ALA A 176 -26.58 13.66 7.11
C ALA A 176 -25.33 14.18 7.86
N GLY A 177 -24.15 13.97 7.27
CA GLY A 177 -22.97 14.80 7.53
C GLY A 177 -23.23 16.20 6.97
N ALA A 178 -22.71 17.22 7.63
CA ALA A 178 -23.11 18.62 7.51
C ALA A 178 -22.81 19.34 6.17
N GLY A 179 -22.66 18.62 5.07
CA GLY A 179 -22.45 19.18 3.72
C GLY A 179 -23.44 18.58 2.74
N GLY A 180 -24.45 19.36 2.35
CA GLY A 180 -25.45 18.91 1.40
C GLY A 180 -24.86 18.60 0.02
N SER A 181 -25.06 17.39 -0.48
CA SER A 181 -25.35 17.07 -1.88
C SER A 181 -25.30 15.54 -2.05
N GLN A 182 -26.34 15.00 -2.70
CA GLN A 182 -26.54 13.58 -3.03
C GLN A 182 -26.60 12.62 -1.82
N HIS A 183 -27.78 12.07 -1.56
CA HIS A 183 -27.91 10.88 -0.73
C HIS A 183 -27.20 9.72 -1.44
N ALA A 184 -25.89 9.56 -1.21
CA ALA A 184 -25.16 8.40 -1.66
C ALA A 184 -25.73 7.20 -0.90
N PHE A 185 -26.40 6.29 -1.62
CA PHE A 185 -26.96 5.07 -1.04
C PHE A 185 -25.83 4.06 -0.85
N TYR A 186 -25.55 3.69 0.40
CA TYR A 186 -24.51 2.73 0.73
C TYR A 186 -25.13 1.37 1.05
N PRO A 187 -24.45 0.25 0.70
CA PRO A 187 -25.00 -1.08 0.94
C PRO A 187 -25.12 -1.37 2.45
N ALA A 188 -26.24 -1.95 2.88
CA ALA A 188 -26.33 -2.50 4.22
C ALA A 188 -25.62 -3.86 4.32
N TRP A 189 -25.00 -4.11 5.46
CA TRP A 189 -24.38 -5.38 5.80
C TRP A 189 -25.10 -5.99 6.99
N LYS A 190 -25.31 -7.31 6.94
CA LYS A 190 -25.88 -8.06 8.06
C LYS A 190 -25.04 -9.28 8.35
N PRO A 191 -24.94 -9.72 9.61
CA PRO A 191 -24.32 -10.99 9.91
C PRO A 191 -25.06 -12.10 9.15
N ALA A 192 -24.31 -13.01 8.55
CA ALA A 192 -24.85 -14.16 7.85
C ALA A 192 -25.50 -15.14 8.84
N LYS A 193 -26.19 -16.16 8.32
CA LYS A 193 -26.64 -17.28 9.15
C LYS A 193 -25.40 -17.99 9.73
N ASN A 194 -25.47 -18.38 11.00
CA ASN A 194 -24.42 -19.15 11.64
C ASN A 194 -24.21 -20.47 10.89
N VAL A 195 -22.95 -20.83 10.69
CA VAL A 195 -22.55 -22.12 10.14
C VAL A 195 -22.69 -23.19 11.22
N LYS A 196 -23.24 -24.35 10.85
CA LYS A 196 -23.47 -25.48 11.77
C LYS A 196 -22.17 -25.91 12.48
N ALA A 197 -21.09 -26.09 11.71
CA ALA A 197 -19.77 -26.45 12.22
C ALA A 197 -19.18 -25.44 13.22
N ALA A 198 -19.68 -24.19 13.26
CA ALA A 198 -19.22 -23.17 14.21
C ALA A 198 -20.01 -23.15 15.53
N VAL A 199 -21.14 -23.87 15.61
CA VAL A 199 -22.07 -23.82 16.75
C VAL A 199 -22.24 -25.18 17.43
N GLU A 200 -21.93 -26.29 16.74
CA GLU A 200 -22.00 -27.64 17.30
C GLU A 200 -21.15 -27.79 18.58
N ALA A 201 -21.78 -27.56 19.73
CA ALA A 201 -21.44 -28.17 20.99
C ALA A 201 -22.30 -29.43 21.09
N ASP A 202 -21.71 -30.59 21.29
CA ASP A 202 -22.43 -31.86 21.42
C ASP A 202 -23.54 -31.71 22.47
N GLU A 203 -24.81 -31.77 22.03
CA GLU A 203 -25.97 -31.70 22.94
C GLU A 203 -25.92 -32.83 23.99
N GLU A 204 -25.18 -33.91 23.74
CA GLU A 204 -25.08 -35.06 24.66
C GLU A 204 -24.23 -34.79 25.91
N THR A 205 -23.32 -33.81 25.92
CA THR A 205 -22.45 -33.56 27.09
C THR A 205 -23.07 -32.73 28.21
N VAL A 206 -24.30 -32.23 28.07
CA VAL A 206 -24.95 -31.43 29.14
C VAL A 206 -25.78 -32.30 30.10
N SER A 207 -25.79 -33.63 29.94
CA SER A 207 -26.55 -34.53 30.82
C SER A 207 -25.74 -35.26 31.90
N ALA A 208 -24.43 -35.00 32.03
CA ALA A 208 -23.61 -35.62 33.08
C ALA A 208 -23.16 -34.60 34.13
N GLU A 209 -23.89 -34.65 35.25
CA GLU A 209 -23.53 -34.22 36.61
C GLU A 209 -22.11 -33.66 36.85
N GLU A 210 -22.11 -32.43 37.38
CA GLU A 210 -21.09 -31.80 38.23
C GLU A 210 -19.96 -32.74 38.69
N THR A 211 -18.89 -32.84 37.90
CA THR A 211 -17.60 -33.32 38.40
C THR A 211 -16.49 -32.35 38.00
N VAL A 212 -16.30 -31.40 38.90
CA VAL A 212 -15.08 -30.64 39.20
C VAL A 212 -13.83 -31.12 38.44
N SER A 213 -13.62 -30.57 37.25
CA SER A 213 -12.28 -30.28 36.74
C SER A 213 -12.32 -28.85 36.22
N ALA A 214 -11.57 -27.97 36.88
CA ALA A 214 -11.49 -26.55 36.59
C ALA A 214 -10.61 -26.27 35.36
N GLU A 215 -10.73 -27.09 34.32
CA GLU A 215 -10.33 -26.66 32.99
C GLU A 215 -11.51 -25.84 32.46
N GLU A 216 -11.27 -24.56 32.19
CA GLU A 216 -12.27 -23.66 31.58
C GLU A 216 -12.70 -24.23 30.22
N THR A 217 -13.60 -25.21 30.22
CA THR A 217 -14.32 -25.60 29.03
C THR A 217 -15.12 -24.38 28.63
N VAL A 218 -14.73 -23.74 27.52
CA VAL A 218 -15.39 -22.57 26.98
C VAL A 218 -16.79 -23.01 26.54
N VAL A 219 -17.77 -22.92 27.45
CA VAL A 219 -19.15 -23.29 27.15
C VAL A 219 -19.72 -22.26 26.18
N ALA A 220 -20.27 -22.74 25.05
CA ALA A 220 -20.96 -21.88 24.10
C ALA A 220 -22.01 -21.01 24.82
N PRO A 221 -22.12 -19.71 24.53
CA PRO A 221 -23.18 -18.89 25.09
C PRO A 221 -24.54 -19.54 24.85
N LYS A 222 -25.38 -19.64 25.88
CA LYS A 222 -26.76 -20.10 25.69
C LYS A 222 -27.49 -19.10 24.80
N ASN A 223 -28.25 -19.60 23.83
CA ASN A 223 -29.09 -18.81 22.90
C ASN A 223 -28.31 -17.88 21.96
N ILE A 224 -27.31 -18.40 21.24
CA ILE A 224 -26.69 -17.66 20.13
C ILE A 224 -27.78 -17.39 19.06
N PRO A 225 -28.05 -16.13 18.68
CA PRO A 225 -28.98 -15.83 17.61
C PRO A 225 -28.56 -16.49 16.29
N ASP A 226 -29.50 -17.06 15.53
CA ASP A 226 -29.22 -17.77 14.27
C ASP A 226 -28.48 -16.93 13.22
N ASN A 227 -28.61 -15.60 13.29
CA ASN A 227 -28.02 -14.64 12.36
C ASN A 227 -26.97 -13.76 13.06
N SER A 228 -26.08 -14.36 13.83
CA SER A 228 -24.93 -13.65 14.44
C SER A 228 -23.66 -13.73 13.59
N GLY A 229 -23.73 -14.34 12.40
CA GLY A 229 -22.63 -14.42 11.45
C GLY A 229 -21.55 -15.41 11.81
N LEU A 230 -21.72 -16.29 12.79
CA LEU A 230 -20.65 -17.21 13.20
C LEU A 230 -20.25 -18.14 12.06
N PHE A 231 -19.00 -18.01 11.61
CA PHE A 231 -18.41 -18.85 10.58
C PHE A 231 -17.41 -19.84 11.17
N ALA A 232 -16.63 -19.40 12.16
CA ALA A 232 -15.79 -20.26 12.99
C ALA A 232 -15.78 -19.75 14.43
N SER A 233 -15.67 -20.64 15.40
CA SER A 233 -15.65 -20.28 16.82
C SER A 233 -14.82 -21.24 17.66
N SER A 234 -14.41 -20.81 18.86
CA SER A 234 -13.79 -21.67 19.86
C SER A 234 -14.73 -22.74 20.45
N TRP A 235 -16.02 -22.70 20.08
CA TRP A 235 -17.07 -23.61 20.59
C TRP A 235 -17.32 -24.82 19.68
N SER A 236 -16.67 -24.90 18.52
CA SER A 236 -16.82 -26.05 17.62
C SER A 236 -16.27 -27.33 18.26
N SER A 237 -17.01 -28.44 18.17
CA SER A 237 -16.49 -29.77 18.50
C SER A 237 -15.48 -30.29 17.48
N SER A 238 -15.49 -29.75 16.24
CA SER A 238 -14.66 -30.24 15.14
C SER A 238 -13.24 -29.68 15.12
N TYR A 239 -12.98 -28.60 15.86
CA TYR A 239 -11.66 -27.97 15.97
C TYR A 239 -11.56 -27.06 17.19
N SER A 240 -10.34 -26.86 17.69
CA SER A 240 -10.06 -25.89 18.74
C SER A 240 -9.52 -24.59 18.14
N MET A 241 -10.01 -23.44 18.63
CA MET A 241 -9.41 -22.13 18.39
C MET A 241 -9.25 -21.39 19.71
N SER A 242 -8.16 -20.64 19.88
CA SER A 242 -7.85 -19.99 21.15
C SER A 242 -7.36 -18.54 21.03
N SER A 243 -6.77 -18.14 19.91
CA SER A 243 -6.28 -16.77 19.69
C SER A 243 -6.25 -16.38 18.22
N VAL A 244 -7.44 -16.16 17.66
CA VAL A 244 -7.64 -15.84 16.24
C VAL A 244 -7.05 -14.48 15.86
N ARG A 245 -6.33 -14.41 14.72
CA ARG A 245 -5.74 -13.18 14.15
C ARG A 245 -6.01 -13.04 12.66
N GLY A 246 -4.98 -13.13 11.82
CA GLY A 246 -5.05 -12.82 10.40
C GLY A 246 -6.00 -13.72 9.61
N LEU A 247 -6.52 -13.16 8.53
CA LEU A 247 -7.40 -13.83 7.58
C LEU A 247 -6.85 -13.71 6.17
N ALA A 248 -6.98 -14.76 5.38
CA ALA A 248 -6.83 -14.68 3.93
C ALA A 248 -7.84 -15.57 3.25
N ILE A 249 -8.29 -15.18 2.06
CA ILE A 249 -8.96 -16.09 1.15
C ILE A 249 -8.02 -16.39 0.00
N SER A 250 -7.86 -17.68 -0.32
CA SER A 250 -7.03 -18.09 -1.45
C SER A 250 -7.60 -17.56 -2.77
N PRO A 251 -6.82 -17.55 -3.85
CA PRO A 251 -7.40 -17.61 -5.19
C PRO A 251 -8.10 -18.97 -5.40
N LEU A 252 -8.77 -19.11 -6.53
CA LEU A 252 -9.40 -20.38 -6.90
C LEU A 252 -8.30 -21.43 -7.18
N LEU A 253 -8.23 -22.49 -6.38
CA LEU A 253 -7.17 -23.50 -6.43
C LEU A 253 -7.74 -24.91 -6.65
N PRO A 254 -7.04 -25.79 -7.38
CA PRO A 254 -7.47 -27.18 -7.53
C PRO A 254 -7.44 -27.94 -6.20
N ARG A 255 -8.54 -28.63 -5.87
CA ARG A 255 -8.65 -29.45 -4.66
C ARG A 255 -7.59 -30.54 -4.60
N ALA A 256 -7.31 -31.18 -5.74
CA ALA A 256 -6.26 -32.20 -5.84
C ALA A 256 -4.87 -31.67 -5.47
N LEU A 257 -4.59 -30.39 -5.75
CA LEU A 257 -3.30 -29.75 -5.46
C LEU A 257 -3.17 -29.42 -3.97
N VAL A 258 -4.24 -28.89 -3.36
CA VAL A 258 -4.25 -28.43 -1.96
C VAL A 258 -4.51 -29.60 -1.00
N GLU A 259 -5.65 -30.28 -1.16
CA GLU A 259 -6.12 -31.36 -0.28
C GLU A 259 -5.47 -32.71 -0.61
N GLY A 260 -5.23 -32.99 -1.89
CA GLY A 260 -4.58 -34.23 -2.35
C GLY A 260 -3.05 -34.19 -2.29
N GLY A 261 -2.46 -32.98 -2.26
CA GLY A 261 -1.01 -32.78 -2.29
C GLY A 261 -0.36 -33.15 -3.63
N ALA A 262 -1.11 -33.08 -4.73
CA ALA A 262 -0.59 -33.32 -6.08
C ALA A 262 0.62 -32.41 -6.40
N PRO A 263 1.52 -32.80 -7.31
CA PRO A 263 2.57 -31.92 -7.81
C PRO A 263 1.99 -30.84 -8.74
N SER A 264 2.80 -29.84 -9.09
CA SER A 264 2.47 -28.86 -10.13
C SER A 264 2.12 -29.56 -11.45
N GLY A 265 1.15 -29.02 -12.18
CA GLY A 265 0.61 -29.69 -13.36
C GLY A 265 -0.58 -28.98 -13.97
N VAL A 266 -1.23 -29.64 -14.93
CA VAL A 266 -2.44 -29.14 -15.59
C VAL A 266 -3.66 -29.73 -14.91
N PHE A 267 -4.59 -28.87 -14.49
CA PHE A 267 -5.80 -29.26 -13.78
C PHE A 267 -7.04 -28.70 -14.50
N ALA A 268 -8.16 -29.42 -14.36
CA ALA A 268 -9.46 -28.89 -14.78
C ALA A 268 -9.88 -27.72 -13.89
N VAL A 269 -10.45 -26.68 -14.49
CA VAL A 269 -10.97 -25.50 -13.80
C VAL A 269 -12.49 -25.53 -13.88
N THR A 270 -13.10 -26.28 -12.96
CA THR A 270 -14.55 -26.34 -12.77
C THR A 270 -14.90 -26.05 -11.32
N ASN A 271 -16.17 -25.71 -11.04
CA ASN A 271 -16.64 -25.49 -9.67
C ASN A 271 -16.51 -26.74 -8.78
N GLU A 272 -16.42 -27.93 -9.37
CA GLU A 272 -16.26 -29.19 -8.65
C GLU A 272 -14.78 -29.51 -8.33
N SER A 273 -13.87 -29.10 -9.21
CA SER A 273 -12.44 -29.40 -9.09
C SER A 273 -11.62 -28.31 -8.42
N THR A 274 -12.14 -27.07 -8.39
CA THR A 274 -11.45 -25.90 -7.85
C THR A 274 -12.30 -25.17 -6.84
N MET A 275 -11.63 -24.56 -5.86
CA MET A 275 -12.31 -24.01 -4.69
C MET A 275 -11.51 -22.85 -4.08
N TYR A 276 -12.20 -21.95 -3.40
CA TYR A 276 -11.60 -20.96 -2.51
C TYR A 276 -11.39 -21.57 -1.12
N TYR A 277 -10.36 -21.13 -0.41
CA TYR A 277 -10.06 -21.57 0.94
C TYR A 277 -9.95 -20.36 1.86
N LEU A 278 -10.64 -20.39 3.01
CA LEU A 278 -10.47 -19.37 4.04
C LEU A 278 -9.40 -19.82 5.04
N LEU A 279 -8.38 -19.01 5.21
CA LEU A 279 -7.27 -19.24 6.12
C LEU A 279 -7.42 -18.35 7.34
N VAL A 280 -7.23 -18.94 8.52
CA VAL A 280 -7.38 -18.26 9.81
C VAL A 280 -6.16 -18.56 10.68
N CYS A 281 -5.42 -17.53 11.06
CA CYS A 281 -4.30 -17.70 11.99
C CYS A 281 -4.82 -17.86 13.42
N ASP A 282 -4.41 -18.93 14.12
CA ASP A 282 -4.53 -19.07 15.56
C ASP A 282 -3.15 -19.06 16.20
N VAL A 283 -2.87 -17.95 16.91
CA VAL A 283 -1.56 -17.67 17.50
C VAL A 283 -1.21 -18.71 18.55
N SER A 284 -2.14 -19.03 19.45
CA SER A 284 -1.83 -19.84 20.62
C SER A 284 -1.74 -21.33 20.30
N SER A 285 -2.45 -21.79 19.26
CA SER A 285 -2.36 -23.17 18.78
C SER A 285 -1.28 -23.38 17.72
N ASN A 286 -0.52 -22.34 17.36
CA ASN A 286 0.55 -22.40 16.34
C ASN A 286 0.06 -22.99 15.01
N THR A 287 -1.16 -22.63 14.63
CA THR A 287 -1.86 -23.23 13.49
C THR A 287 -2.48 -22.17 12.60
N VAL A 288 -2.30 -22.30 11.30
CA VAL A 288 -3.16 -21.64 10.30
C VAL A 288 -4.24 -22.64 9.92
N HIS A 289 -5.46 -22.41 10.38
CA HIS A 289 -6.62 -23.24 10.07
C HIS A 289 -7.08 -22.95 8.65
N VAL A 290 -7.47 -24.00 7.92
CA VAL A 290 -7.98 -23.91 6.55
C VAL A 290 -9.41 -24.40 6.54
N PHE A 291 -10.32 -23.55 6.08
CA PHE A 291 -11.75 -23.81 6.03
C PHE A 291 -12.27 -23.76 4.60
N ASP A 292 -13.34 -24.50 4.39
CA ASP A 292 -14.25 -24.28 3.28
C ASP A 292 -15.03 -22.97 3.53
N PRO A 293 -14.89 -21.92 2.70
CA PRO A 293 -15.57 -20.64 2.91
C PRO A 293 -17.10 -20.72 2.75
N GLU A 294 -17.63 -21.74 2.08
CA GLU A 294 -19.05 -21.94 1.85
C GLU A 294 -19.70 -22.69 3.01
N SER A 295 -19.15 -23.87 3.35
CA SER A 295 -19.71 -24.75 4.39
C SER A 295 -19.21 -24.44 5.80
N GLY A 296 -18.08 -23.73 5.94
CA GLY A 296 -17.35 -23.48 7.19
C GLY A 296 -16.78 -24.72 7.87
N GLU A 297 -16.73 -25.85 7.17
CA GLU A 297 -16.01 -27.03 7.61
C GLU A 297 -14.50 -26.74 7.64
N ARG A 298 -13.82 -27.17 8.72
CA ARG A 298 -12.36 -27.13 8.78
C ARG A 298 -11.80 -28.32 8.00
N LEU A 299 -11.02 -28.02 6.97
CA LEU A 299 -10.41 -29.03 6.10
C LEU A 299 -9.11 -29.57 6.69
N PHE A 300 -8.20 -28.69 7.12
CA PHE A 300 -6.93 -29.06 7.76
C PHE A 300 -6.30 -27.85 8.49
N GLY A 301 -5.12 -28.04 9.08
CA GLY A 301 -4.31 -26.98 9.68
C GLY A 301 -2.87 -27.04 9.20
N LEU A 302 -2.22 -25.89 9.13
CA LEU A 302 -0.80 -25.75 8.80
C LEU A 302 -0.05 -25.31 10.06
N ASN A 303 0.94 -26.09 10.48
CA ASN A 303 1.73 -25.76 11.66
C ASN A 303 2.71 -24.62 11.33
N VAL A 304 2.55 -23.50 12.01
CA VAL A 304 3.42 -22.32 11.89
C VAL A 304 3.58 -21.74 13.29
N PRO A 305 4.78 -21.32 13.73
CA PRO A 305 4.95 -20.71 15.03
C PRO A 305 4.13 -19.43 15.13
N SER A 306 3.29 -19.31 16.17
CA SER A 306 2.53 -18.12 16.56
C SER A 306 2.04 -17.22 15.42
N PRO A 307 1.24 -17.75 14.47
CA PRO A 307 0.92 -17.06 13.23
C PRO A 307 0.05 -15.83 13.52
N ILE A 308 0.44 -14.67 13.01
CA ILE A 308 -0.29 -13.40 13.17
C ILE A 308 -1.04 -13.06 11.89
N GLN A 309 -0.35 -12.94 10.77
CA GLN A 309 -0.95 -12.57 9.50
C GLN A 309 -0.62 -13.63 8.46
N VAL A 310 -1.55 -13.86 7.54
CA VAL A 310 -1.41 -14.78 6.41
C VAL A 310 -1.79 -14.06 5.13
N MET A 311 -1.08 -14.35 4.03
CA MET A 311 -1.35 -13.77 2.72
C MET A 311 -0.90 -14.72 1.62
N PHE A 312 -1.65 -14.76 0.52
CA PHE A 312 -1.21 -15.40 -0.71
C PHE A 312 -0.35 -14.44 -1.56
N PRO A 313 0.78 -14.91 -2.11
CA PRO A 313 1.55 -14.17 -3.09
C PRO A 313 0.69 -13.72 -4.28
N ASN A 314 0.93 -12.50 -4.78
CA ASN A 314 0.10 -11.86 -5.82
C ASN A 314 0.11 -12.65 -7.13
N ARG A 315 1.20 -13.37 -7.42
CA ARG A 315 1.35 -14.21 -8.62
C ARG A 315 0.26 -15.29 -8.75
N TYR A 316 -0.39 -15.69 -7.66
CA TYR A 316 -1.47 -16.67 -7.72
C TYR A 316 -2.85 -16.07 -8.02
N TYR A 317 -2.99 -14.74 -7.95
CA TYR A 317 -4.21 -14.03 -8.37
C TYR A 317 -4.16 -13.61 -9.84
N ILE A 318 -2.98 -13.54 -10.43
CA ILE A 318 -2.79 -13.25 -11.85
C ILE A 318 -3.14 -14.51 -12.64
N SER A 319 -4.43 -14.68 -12.97
CA SER A 319 -4.83 -15.63 -13.98
C SER A 319 -4.39 -15.08 -15.33
N ASP A 320 -3.24 -15.53 -15.80
CA ASP A 320 -2.90 -15.40 -17.21
C ASP A 320 -3.97 -16.14 -17.99
N SER A 321 -5.01 -15.43 -18.44
CA SER A 321 -6.06 -16.00 -19.29
C SER A 321 -5.49 -16.70 -20.54
N SER A 322 -4.29 -16.30 -20.96
CA SER A 322 -3.48 -16.94 -21.99
C SER A 322 -3.04 -18.38 -21.64
N SER A 323 -3.10 -18.79 -20.37
CA SER A 323 -2.79 -20.15 -19.90
C SER A 323 -4.02 -21.08 -19.87
N LEU A 324 -5.22 -20.57 -20.14
CA LEU A 324 -6.43 -21.37 -20.21
C LEU A 324 -6.46 -22.15 -21.53
N SER A 325 -6.43 -23.48 -21.42
CA SER A 325 -6.56 -24.41 -22.55
C SER A 325 -7.89 -25.14 -22.46
N VAL A 326 -8.35 -25.71 -23.57
CA VAL A 326 -9.55 -26.55 -23.60
C VAL A 326 -9.14 -27.98 -23.92
N SER A 327 -9.47 -28.91 -23.05
CA SER A 327 -9.24 -30.34 -23.28
C SER A 327 -10.10 -30.88 -24.43
N ALA A 328 -9.77 -32.06 -24.94
CA ALA A 328 -10.55 -32.72 -26.01
C ALA A 328 -12.03 -32.96 -25.63
N ALA A 329 -12.34 -33.01 -24.33
CA ALA A 329 -13.70 -33.16 -23.80
C ALA A 329 -14.44 -31.82 -23.59
N GLY A 330 -13.86 -30.69 -24.00
CA GLY A 330 -14.46 -29.36 -23.83
C GLY A 330 -14.30 -28.75 -22.43
N VAL A 331 -13.55 -29.39 -21.53
CA VAL A 331 -13.30 -28.88 -20.17
C VAL A 331 -12.12 -27.92 -20.19
N HIS A 332 -12.30 -26.73 -19.58
CA HIS A 332 -11.22 -25.75 -19.40
C HIS A 332 -10.16 -26.28 -18.44
N THR A 333 -8.90 -26.19 -18.84
CA THR A 333 -7.74 -26.63 -18.09
C THR A 333 -6.70 -25.53 -17.98
N GLN A 334 -6.04 -25.45 -16.82
CA GLN A 334 -4.99 -24.46 -16.55
C GLN A 334 -3.83 -25.13 -15.82
N ARG A 335 -2.61 -24.64 -16.05
CA ARG A 335 -1.44 -25.08 -15.30
C ARG A 335 -1.38 -24.37 -13.96
N PHE A 336 -1.24 -25.14 -12.88
CA PHE A 336 -1.05 -24.62 -11.53
C PHE A 336 0.30 -25.07 -10.96
N ASP A 337 1.01 -24.12 -10.36
CA ASP A 337 2.16 -24.40 -9.52
C ASP A 337 1.70 -24.73 -8.09
N VAL A 338 2.55 -25.40 -7.31
CA VAL A 338 2.23 -25.69 -5.90
C VAL A 338 2.07 -24.35 -5.16
N PRO A 339 0.91 -24.09 -4.53
CA PRO A 339 0.68 -22.82 -3.88
C PRO A 339 1.49 -22.71 -2.59
N TYR A 340 1.94 -21.50 -2.31
CA TYR A 340 2.60 -21.11 -1.08
C TYR A 340 1.88 -19.91 -0.47
N ILE A 341 1.98 -19.77 0.85
CA ILE A 341 1.48 -18.62 1.60
C ILE A 341 2.63 -17.99 2.37
N TYR A 342 2.53 -16.68 2.58
CA TYR A 342 3.37 -15.99 3.56
C TYR A 342 2.63 -15.93 4.89
N VAL A 343 3.35 -16.18 5.98
CA VAL A 343 2.81 -16.14 7.35
C VAL A 343 3.80 -15.41 8.25
N THR A 344 3.36 -14.37 8.95
CA THR A 344 4.17 -13.69 9.98
C THR A 344 3.94 -14.31 11.34
N SER A 345 4.96 -14.26 12.20
CA SER A 345 4.97 -14.88 13.53
C SER A 345 5.21 -13.85 14.63
N LYS A 346 4.48 -14.02 15.73
CA LYS A 346 4.53 -13.14 16.91
C LYS A 346 5.78 -13.31 17.75
N GLU A 347 6.17 -14.56 18.02
CA GLU A 347 7.07 -14.87 19.13
C GLU A 347 8.55 -14.78 18.76
N ASP A 348 8.89 -15.17 17.53
CA ASP A 348 10.26 -15.21 17.01
C ASP A 348 10.60 -14.03 16.08
N GLY A 349 9.61 -13.17 15.77
CA GLY A 349 9.77 -12.04 14.86
C GLY A 349 9.95 -12.43 13.40
N MET A 350 9.57 -13.65 13.04
CA MET A 350 9.82 -14.23 11.72
C MET A 350 8.66 -14.08 10.76
N ALA A 351 8.96 -14.14 9.47
CA ALA A 351 8.01 -14.44 8.42
C ALA A 351 8.45 -15.72 7.70
N TYR A 352 7.47 -16.55 7.38
CA TYR A 352 7.64 -17.85 6.77
C TYR A 352 6.94 -17.88 5.42
N MET A 353 7.55 -18.53 4.44
CA MET A 353 6.86 -19.03 3.27
C MET A 353 6.56 -20.52 3.48
N VAL A 354 5.28 -20.86 3.42
CA VAL A 354 4.76 -22.18 3.79
C VAL A 354 4.03 -22.78 2.60
N ARG A 355 4.30 -24.05 2.30
CA ARG A 355 3.54 -24.77 1.27
C ARG A 355 2.08 -24.86 1.71
N PHE A 356 1.16 -24.43 0.84
CA PHE A 356 -0.27 -24.47 1.09
C PHE A 356 -0.86 -25.80 0.62
N SER A 357 -0.73 -26.84 1.46
CA SER A 357 -1.30 -28.17 1.20
C SER A 357 -1.52 -28.92 2.52
N SER A 358 -2.52 -29.81 2.55
CA SER A 358 -2.79 -30.73 3.66
C SER A 358 -1.58 -31.63 3.97
N ARG A 359 -0.79 -31.97 2.94
CA ARG A 359 0.45 -32.74 3.06
C ARG A 359 1.64 -31.80 3.23
N GLN A 360 1.81 -31.27 4.43
CA GLN A 360 3.14 -30.83 4.86
C GLN A 360 4.05 -32.07 4.92
N GLY A 361 5.35 -31.90 4.65
CA GLY A 361 6.28 -33.01 4.44
C GLY A 361 6.18 -34.13 5.48
N ASN A 362 6.40 -35.36 5.02
CA ASN A 362 6.29 -36.62 5.76
C ASN A 362 7.14 -36.63 7.04
N THR A 363 6.60 -36.23 8.20
CA THR A 363 7.28 -36.47 9.48
C THR A 363 6.32 -37.05 10.51
N ASN A 364 6.51 -38.34 10.78
CA ASN A 364 5.96 -39.13 11.88
C ASN A 364 6.45 -38.67 13.27
N ASN A 365 6.63 -37.37 13.51
CA ASN A 365 6.97 -36.89 14.84
C ASN A 365 5.68 -36.82 15.67
N ASN A 366 5.29 -38.01 16.12
CA ASN A 366 4.33 -38.25 17.17
C ASN A 366 4.60 -37.31 18.35
N GLY A 367 3.62 -36.45 18.63
CA GLY A 367 3.29 -35.89 19.94
C GLY A 367 4.42 -35.69 20.94
N MET A 368 5.16 -34.59 20.81
CA MET A 368 5.85 -33.90 21.92
C MET A 368 6.47 -32.60 21.39
N GLN A 369 5.67 -31.55 21.16
CA GLN A 369 6.19 -30.22 20.85
C GLN A 369 5.94 -29.26 22.03
N GLY A 370 6.58 -29.58 23.16
CA GLY A 370 6.82 -28.63 24.24
C GLY A 370 8.20 -27.96 24.16
N GLY A 371 8.95 -28.20 23.08
CA GLY A 371 10.26 -27.60 22.84
C GLY A 371 10.11 -26.28 22.08
N ALA A 372 10.89 -25.27 22.46
CA ALA A 372 11.02 -24.01 21.74
C ALA A 372 11.09 -24.23 20.22
N PHE A 373 10.39 -23.39 19.44
CA PHE A 373 10.42 -23.42 17.97
C PHE A 373 11.85 -23.22 17.45
N GLY A 374 12.57 -24.34 17.31
CA GLY A 374 13.95 -24.38 16.84
C GLY A 374 14.05 -24.75 15.36
N GLU A 375 15.28 -24.82 14.87
CA GLU A 375 15.57 -25.23 13.49
C GLU A 375 14.97 -26.60 13.12
N ASP A 376 14.83 -27.51 14.09
CA ASP A 376 14.23 -28.83 13.88
C ASP A 376 12.74 -28.76 13.53
N PHE A 377 11.99 -27.85 14.15
CA PHE A 377 10.57 -27.63 13.82
C PHE A 377 10.44 -27.06 12.41
N ILE A 378 11.26 -26.04 12.09
CA ILE A 378 11.31 -25.39 10.77
C ILE A 378 11.63 -26.43 9.70
N ARG A 379 12.63 -27.29 9.96
CA ARG A 379 13.04 -28.36 9.04
C ARG A 379 11.99 -29.45 8.89
N ALA A 380 11.37 -29.87 9.99
CA ALA A 380 10.32 -30.91 9.98
C ALA A 380 9.11 -30.48 9.14
N HIS A 381 8.67 -29.23 9.29
CA HIS A 381 7.53 -28.69 8.53
C HIS A 381 7.93 -28.04 7.20
N ARG A 382 9.22 -28.08 6.85
CA ARG A 382 9.78 -27.50 5.61
C ARG A 382 9.38 -26.05 5.41
N LEU A 383 9.41 -25.26 6.49
CA LEU A 383 9.13 -23.84 6.43
C LEU A 383 10.34 -23.13 5.81
N TYR A 384 10.10 -22.27 4.82
CA TYR A 384 11.14 -21.38 4.32
C TYR A 384 11.13 -20.11 5.16
N THR A 385 12.22 -19.83 5.87
CA THR A 385 12.39 -18.60 6.66
C THR A 385 12.68 -17.44 5.72
N ILE A 386 11.91 -16.36 5.75
CA ILE A 386 12.09 -15.21 4.86
C ILE A 386 13.11 -14.22 5.43
N ASN A 387 13.10 -14.02 6.74
CA ASN A 387 14.01 -13.14 7.46
C ASN A 387 14.77 -13.90 8.54
N HIS A 388 15.63 -13.21 9.29
CA HIS A 388 16.34 -13.77 10.43
C HIS A 388 15.61 -13.49 11.76
N PRO A 389 15.70 -14.43 12.74
CA PRO A 389 15.04 -14.26 14.02
C PRO A 389 15.65 -13.10 14.78
N THR A 390 14.80 -12.26 15.35
CA THR A 390 15.24 -11.14 16.17
C THR A 390 14.60 -11.28 17.55
N PRO A 391 15.39 -11.60 18.61
CA PRO A 391 14.85 -11.87 19.94
C PRO A 391 14.00 -10.71 20.46
N LEU A 392 12.84 -11.00 21.06
CA LEU A 392 11.88 -10.02 21.60
C LEU A 392 11.21 -9.12 20.54
N HIS A 393 11.38 -9.40 19.25
CA HIS A 393 10.64 -8.75 18.18
C HIS A 393 9.49 -9.62 17.68
N ALA A 394 8.50 -8.99 17.05
CA ALA A 394 7.29 -9.65 16.53
C ALA A 394 7.03 -9.16 15.11
N ALA A 395 6.84 -10.07 14.17
CA ALA A 395 6.46 -9.72 12.81
C ALA A 395 4.93 -9.57 12.76
N SER A 396 4.45 -8.47 12.20
CA SER A 396 3.01 -8.20 12.06
C SER A 396 2.62 -8.12 10.59
N GLY A 397 2.56 -6.91 10.05
CA GLY A 397 2.19 -6.56 8.69
C GLY A 397 3.09 -7.22 7.66
N ILE A 398 2.52 -7.89 6.67
CA ILE A 398 3.22 -8.36 5.49
C ILE A 398 2.51 -7.92 4.22
N TYR A 399 3.29 -7.46 3.24
CA TYR A 399 2.77 -7.05 1.94
C TYR A 399 3.77 -7.34 0.82
N GLU A 400 3.31 -7.91 -0.28
CA GLU A 400 4.13 -8.18 -1.47
C GLU A 400 3.85 -7.13 -2.55
N ASN A 401 4.87 -6.36 -2.89
CA ASN A 401 4.90 -5.52 -4.07
C ASN A 401 5.42 -6.32 -5.27
N SER A 402 4.51 -7.04 -5.93
CA SER A 402 4.84 -7.85 -7.12
C SER A 402 5.39 -7.04 -8.30
N ALA A 403 5.10 -5.74 -8.41
CA ALA A 403 5.64 -4.90 -9.48
C ALA A 403 7.15 -4.63 -9.32
N ARG A 404 7.70 -4.86 -8.12
CA ARG A 404 9.12 -4.70 -7.81
C ARG A 404 9.75 -5.96 -7.24
N ASP A 405 8.98 -7.05 -7.16
CA ASP A 405 9.36 -8.29 -6.48
C ASP A 405 9.94 -8.06 -5.07
N VAL A 406 9.33 -7.13 -4.32
CA VAL A 406 9.73 -6.79 -2.94
C VAL A 406 8.65 -7.22 -1.96
N LEU A 407 9.09 -7.78 -0.83
CA LEU A 407 8.25 -8.07 0.32
C LEU A 407 8.55 -7.07 1.44
N LEU A 408 7.51 -6.40 1.92
CA LEU A 408 7.56 -5.53 3.09
C LEU A 408 7.09 -6.30 4.32
N ILE A 409 7.89 -6.27 5.38
CA ILE A 409 7.59 -6.94 6.66
C ILE A 409 7.72 -5.93 7.79
N ALA A 410 6.61 -5.72 8.51
CA ALA A 410 6.56 -4.87 9.68
C ALA A 410 7.10 -5.61 10.91
N ASP A 411 8.00 -4.94 11.61
CA ASP A 411 8.48 -5.30 12.94
C ASP A 411 7.75 -4.45 13.97
N ARG A 412 6.80 -5.10 14.63
CA ARG A 412 5.86 -4.48 15.57
C ARG A 412 6.58 -3.85 16.75
N ASN A 413 7.48 -4.58 17.40
CA ASN A 413 8.18 -4.11 18.61
C ASN A 413 9.32 -3.15 18.26
N GLY A 414 9.99 -3.37 17.13
CA GLY A 414 11.05 -2.49 16.64
C GLY A 414 10.55 -1.23 15.93
N ARG A 415 9.24 -1.09 15.71
CA ARG A 415 8.59 0.09 15.11
C ARG A 415 9.21 0.49 13.77
N ARG A 416 9.32 -0.48 12.86
CA ARG A 416 9.97 -0.32 11.55
C ARG A 416 9.40 -1.31 10.54
N ILE A 417 9.67 -1.05 9.27
CA ILE A 417 9.32 -1.96 8.18
C ILE A 417 10.58 -2.25 7.39
N TYR A 418 10.82 -3.54 7.16
CA TYR A 418 11.94 -4.05 6.39
C TYR A 418 11.50 -4.37 4.97
N SER A 419 12.42 -4.22 4.02
CA SER A 419 12.26 -4.67 2.63
C SER A 419 13.13 -5.89 2.38
N TYR A 420 12.55 -6.93 1.83
CA TYR A 420 13.22 -8.16 1.40
C TYR A 420 12.91 -8.41 -0.07
N ALA A 421 13.80 -9.08 -0.80
CA ALA A 421 13.46 -9.61 -2.12
C ALA A 421 12.41 -10.72 -1.98
N SER A 422 11.47 -10.80 -2.92
CA SER A 422 10.50 -11.89 -2.96
C SER A 422 11.24 -13.24 -2.98
N PRO A 423 10.87 -14.21 -2.12
CA PRO A 423 11.44 -15.55 -2.15
C PRO A 423 11.35 -16.24 -3.51
N PHE A 424 10.49 -15.79 -4.43
CA PHE A 424 10.37 -16.34 -5.78
C PHE A 424 11.44 -15.84 -6.76
N LEU A 425 12.14 -14.74 -6.46
CA LEU A 425 13.26 -14.27 -7.28
C LEU A 425 14.54 -15.04 -7.00
N THR A 426 14.76 -15.37 -5.74
CA THR A 426 15.75 -16.35 -5.34
C THR A 426 15.18 -17.70 -5.67
N ASP A 427 15.93 -18.61 -6.29
CA ASP A 427 15.46 -19.99 -6.41
C ASP A 427 15.41 -20.63 -5.01
N TYR A 428 14.32 -20.40 -4.27
CA TYR A 428 14.11 -20.85 -2.90
C TYR A 428 14.12 -22.39 -2.79
N THR A 429 14.00 -23.09 -3.92
CA THR A 429 14.11 -24.55 -3.96
C THR A 429 15.57 -25.00 -3.89
N SER A 430 16.51 -24.15 -4.32
CA SER A 430 17.95 -24.42 -4.37
C SER A 430 18.73 -23.95 -3.13
N GLY A 431 18.20 -22.97 -2.39
CA GLY A 431 18.90 -22.33 -1.26
C GLY A 431 18.12 -22.37 0.05
N TYR A 432 18.70 -22.97 1.08
CA TYR A 432 18.29 -22.75 2.47
C TYR A 432 18.92 -21.44 2.96
N GLY A 433 18.21 -20.34 2.84
CA GLY A 433 18.63 -19.06 3.40
C GLY A 433 17.48 -18.07 3.33
N PRO A 434 17.44 -17.08 4.23
CA PRO A 434 16.43 -16.04 4.15
C PRO A 434 16.54 -15.25 2.87
N SER A 435 15.42 -14.67 2.48
CA SER A 435 15.37 -13.77 1.35
C SER A 435 16.38 -12.63 1.54
N PRO A 436 17.04 -12.18 0.45
CA PRO A 436 17.97 -11.07 0.50
C PRO A 436 17.34 -9.83 1.14
N PHE A 437 17.97 -9.32 2.20
CA PHE A 437 17.57 -8.08 2.83
C PHE A 437 17.97 -6.88 1.96
N LEU A 438 16.99 -6.08 1.55
CA LEU A 438 17.19 -4.94 0.65
C LEU A 438 17.41 -3.62 1.40
N GLY A 439 17.00 -3.56 2.67
CA GLY A 439 17.11 -2.37 3.50
C GLY A 439 15.85 -2.08 4.29
N PHE A 440 15.85 -0.93 4.96
CA PHE A 440 14.70 -0.47 5.71
C PHE A 440 13.78 0.32 4.79
N PHE A 441 12.50 -0.05 4.76
CA PHE A 441 11.48 0.77 4.10
C PHE A 441 11.22 2.02 4.93
N VAL A 442 10.93 1.86 6.22
CA VAL A 442 10.80 2.99 7.17
C VAL A 442 11.39 2.61 8.52
N LYS A 443 11.98 3.59 9.20
CA LYS A 443 12.53 3.47 10.55
C LYS A 443 11.80 4.42 11.50
N HIS A 444 11.81 4.09 12.79
CA HIS A 444 11.35 4.98 13.87
C HIS A 444 9.88 5.40 13.74
N LEU A 445 9.00 4.44 13.42
CA LEU A 445 7.57 4.68 13.44
C LEU A 445 7.13 5.14 14.85
N PRO A 446 6.18 6.08 14.95
CA PRO A 446 5.77 6.64 16.23
C PRO A 446 5.03 5.60 17.11
N ASP A 447 4.43 4.59 16.49
CA ASP A 447 3.76 3.48 17.15
C ASP A 447 4.06 2.15 16.42
N GLN A 448 3.59 1.03 16.96
CA GLN A 448 3.77 -0.31 16.43
C GLN A 448 2.96 -0.49 15.12
N PRO A 449 3.61 -0.80 13.98
CA PRO A 449 2.90 -1.12 12.75
C PRO A 449 2.14 -2.44 12.86
N GLU A 450 0.94 -2.51 12.28
CA GLU A 450 0.06 -3.69 12.34
C GLU A 450 -0.21 -4.30 10.97
N PHE A 451 -0.75 -3.53 10.01
CA PHE A 451 -0.99 -4.00 8.65
C PHE A 451 -0.31 -3.10 7.63
N ILE A 452 0.12 -3.70 6.52
CA ILE A 452 0.69 -3.00 5.37
C ILE A 452 -0.18 -3.32 4.16
N MET A 453 -0.50 -2.29 3.36
CA MET A 453 -1.18 -2.46 2.09
C MET A 453 -0.61 -1.44 1.11
N SER A 454 -0.25 -1.84 -0.12
CA SER A 454 -0.04 -0.84 -1.17
C SER A 454 -1.34 -0.54 -1.90
N THR A 455 -1.55 0.74 -2.21
CA THR A 455 -2.56 1.18 -3.15
C THR A 455 -1.85 1.79 -4.34
N LEU A 456 -2.39 1.58 -5.54
CA LEU A 456 -2.01 2.40 -6.68
C LEU A 456 -2.37 3.84 -6.31
N LEU A 457 -1.38 4.72 -6.21
CA LEU A 457 -1.63 6.14 -6.22
C LEU A 457 -1.68 6.60 -7.67
N GLU A 458 -2.49 7.62 -7.91
CA GLU A 458 -2.75 8.14 -9.23
C GLU A 458 -1.47 8.43 -10.01
N HIS A 459 -1.56 8.09 -11.28
CA HIS A 459 -0.56 8.40 -12.28
C HIS A 459 -0.50 9.91 -12.48
N GLN A 460 0.67 10.53 -12.27
CA GLN A 460 0.95 11.84 -12.89
C GLN A 460 2.14 11.84 -13.86
N GLU A 461 3.08 10.88 -13.84
CA GLU A 461 4.26 10.98 -14.72
C GLU A 461 4.38 10.02 -15.92
N ASN A 462 3.76 8.81 -15.97
CA ASN A 462 3.75 8.05 -17.25
C ASN A 462 2.46 8.17 -18.05
N ILE A 463 1.60 9.11 -17.67
CA ILE A 463 0.66 9.63 -18.64
C ILE A 463 1.53 10.33 -19.69
N PRO A 464 1.53 9.90 -20.97
CA PRO A 464 2.28 10.62 -21.99
C PRO A 464 1.91 12.09 -21.89
N PHE A 465 2.89 12.98 -22.01
CA PHE A 465 2.67 14.41 -21.86
C PHE A 465 1.39 14.85 -22.61
N CYS A 466 0.48 15.49 -21.88
CA CYS A 466 -0.84 15.89 -22.36
C CYS A 466 -1.85 14.76 -22.63
N TYR A 467 -1.81 13.69 -21.87
CA TYR A 467 -2.96 12.80 -21.67
C TYR A 467 -3.53 13.00 -20.25
N GLU A 468 -4.75 12.53 -20.01
CA GLU A 468 -5.42 12.45 -18.71
C GLU A 468 -6.11 11.09 -18.57
N LEU A 469 -6.27 10.56 -17.35
CA LEU A 469 -7.05 9.34 -17.13
C LEU A 469 -8.54 9.70 -17.10
N ASN A 470 -9.33 9.06 -17.96
CA ASN A 470 -10.76 9.26 -18.05
C ASN A 470 -11.49 8.39 -17.00
N LYS A 471 -12.78 8.66 -16.77
CA LYS A 471 -13.61 7.96 -15.75
C LYS A 471 -13.73 6.45 -15.97
N ASP A 472 -13.46 5.97 -17.17
CA ASP A 472 -13.47 4.54 -17.53
C ASP A 472 -12.09 3.88 -17.41
N GLY A 473 -11.10 4.57 -16.83
CA GLY A 473 -9.72 4.07 -16.67
C GLY A 473 -8.88 4.12 -17.95
N LYS A 474 -9.37 4.74 -19.03
CA LYS A 474 -8.64 4.91 -20.30
C LYS A 474 -7.96 6.27 -20.38
N PHE A 475 -6.86 6.37 -21.11
CA PHE A 475 -6.19 7.65 -21.36
C PHE A 475 -6.91 8.47 -22.44
N ARG A 476 -7.16 9.75 -22.18
CA ARG A 476 -7.66 10.77 -23.13
C ARG A 476 -6.57 11.80 -23.40
N TYR A 477 -6.36 12.15 -24.65
CA TYR A 477 -5.44 13.23 -25.03
C TYR A 477 -6.04 14.62 -24.78
N VAL A 478 -5.27 15.53 -24.21
CA VAL A 478 -5.65 16.91 -23.82
C VAL A 478 -4.96 17.91 -24.74
N ALA A 479 -5.62 18.27 -25.85
CA ALA A 479 -5.05 19.17 -26.87
C ALA A 479 -4.61 20.56 -26.34
N LEU A 480 -5.28 21.07 -25.29
CA LEU A 480 -4.96 22.36 -24.66
C LEU A 480 -3.59 22.35 -23.95
N CYS A 481 -3.22 21.23 -23.32
CA CYS A 481 -1.92 21.06 -22.69
C CYS A 481 -0.80 21.13 -23.74
N THR A 482 -0.99 20.47 -24.88
CA THR A 482 0.03 20.44 -25.95
C THR A 482 0.19 21.83 -26.56
N ALA A 483 -0.92 22.55 -26.76
CA ALA A 483 -0.88 23.94 -27.21
C ALA A 483 -0.10 24.82 -26.21
N ALA A 484 -0.40 24.73 -24.91
CA ALA A 484 0.29 25.49 -23.88
C ALA A 484 1.81 25.21 -23.88
N SER A 485 2.21 23.94 -24.00
CA SER A 485 3.62 23.54 -24.09
C SER A 485 4.34 24.15 -25.28
N ILE A 486 3.73 24.07 -26.47
CA ILE A 486 4.27 24.67 -27.70
C ILE A 486 4.45 26.18 -27.51
N TRP A 487 3.47 26.85 -26.90
CA TRP A 487 3.56 28.28 -26.61
C TRP A 487 4.62 28.62 -25.56
N SER A 488 4.82 27.79 -24.53
CA SER A 488 5.89 27.98 -23.55
C SER A 488 7.28 27.86 -24.18
N VAL A 489 7.48 26.88 -25.07
CA VAL A 489 8.74 26.71 -25.82
C VAL A 489 8.95 27.89 -26.77
N ALA A 490 7.92 28.32 -27.49
CA ALA A 490 7.99 29.49 -28.36
C ALA A 490 8.34 30.76 -27.58
N LEU A 491 7.71 30.98 -26.43
CA LEU A 491 8.00 32.10 -25.54
C LEU A 491 9.44 32.06 -25.02
N ALA A 492 9.92 30.89 -24.58
CA ALA A 492 11.30 30.72 -24.13
C ALA A 492 12.31 31.03 -25.24
N LEU A 493 12.07 30.56 -26.46
CA LEU A 493 12.89 30.88 -27.63
C LEU A 493 12.90 32.38 -27.92
N VAL A 494 11.75 33.05 -27.85
CA VAL A 494 11.67 34.52 -28.01
C VAL A 494 12.48 35.23 -26.93
N LEU A 495 12.35 34.82 -25.67
CA LEU A 495 13.09 35.38 -24.54
C LEU A 495 14.60 35.13 -24.61
N ILE A 496 15.07 34.13 -25.35
CA ILE A 496 16.50 33.88 -25.57
C ILE A 496 17.00 34.64 -26.81
N LEU A 497 16.28 34.54 -27.92
CA LEU A 497 16.70 35.08 -29.22
C LEU A 497 16.66 36.60 -29.25
N VAL A 498 15.64 37.25 -28.66
CA VAL A 498 15.52 38.72 -28.68
C VAL A 498 16.67 39.39 -27.92
N PRO A 499 17.01 39.02 -26.67
CA PRO A 499 18.16 39.59 -25.97
C PRO A 499 19.48 39.26 -26.65
N SER A 500 19.64 38.03 -27.17
CA SER A 500 20.85 37.64 -27.90
C SER A 500 21.05 38.49 -29.17
N PHE A 501 19.96 38.76 -29.90
CA PHE A 501 19.98 39.64 -31.07
C PHE A 501 20.29 41.09 -30.70
N ILE A 502 19.73 41.60 -29.60
CA ILE A 502 20.04 42.95 -29.09
C ILE A 502 21.52 43.04 -28.69
N ALA A 503 22.03 42.07 -27.94
CA ALA A 503 23.44 42.00 -27.54
C ALA A 503 24.37 41.91 -28.76
N TYR A 504 24.02 41.07 -29.74
CA TYR A 504 24.75 40.97 -31.01
C TYR A 504 24.79 42.30 -31.76
N ARG A 505 23.65 43.01 -31.86
CA ARG A 505 23.61 44.35 -32.46
C ARG A 505 24.46 45.38 -31.70
N GLN A 506 24.45 45.34 -30.37
CA GLN A 506 25.30 46.21 -29.57
C GLN A 506 26.79 45.93 -29.80
N ILE A 507 27.19 44.66 -29.87
CA ILE A 507 28.57 44.26 -30.19
C ILE A 507 28.96 44.73 -31.60
N GLN A 508 28.09 44.53 -32.60
CA GLN A 508 28.35 45.02 -33.96
C GLN A 508 28.52 46.54 -34.01
N ASN A 509 27.68 47.30 -33.33
CA ASN A 509 27.80 48.76 -33.27
C ASN A 509 29.10 49.20 -32.59
N CYS A 510 29.53 48.52 -31.52
CA CYS A 510 30.82 48.77 -30.88
C CYS A 510 32.01 48.46 -31.82
N MET A 511 31.95 47.35 -32.56
CA MET A 511 32.98 47.00 -33.54
C MET A 511 33.03 47.99 -34.70
N TYR A 512 31.88 48.47 -35.18
CA TYR A 512 31.81 49.47 -36.25
C TYR A 512 32.37 50.82 -35.77
N GLY A 513 32.02 51.24 -34.55
CA GLY A 513 32.55 52.44 -33.92
C GLY A 513 34.08 52.38 -33.73
N GLN A 514 34.62 51.24 -33.30
CA GLN A 514 36.07 51.04 -33.21
C GLN A 514 36.77 51.10 -34.57
N LYS A 515 36.17 50.53 -35.63
CA LYS A 515 36.73 50.62 -36.99
C LYS A 515 36.74 52.07 -37.49
N GLN A 516 35.69 52.84 -37.22
CA GLN A 516 35.66 54.28 -37.55
C GLN A 516 36.72 55.06 -36.77
N GLN A 517 36.85 54.84 -35.45
CA GLN A 517 37.89 55.50 -34.66
C GLN A 517 39.31 55.12 -35.09
N ARG A 518 39.57 53.87 -35.47
CA ARG A 518 40.86 53.47 -36.03
C ARG A 518 41.13 54.17 -37.37
N ARG A 519 40.14 54.23 -38.26
CA ARG A 519 40.29 54.98 -39.52
C ARG A 519 40.57 56.47 -39.28
N GLN A 520 39.87 57.08 -38.33
CA GLN A 520 40.09 58.48 -37.97
C GLN A 520 41.51 58.70 -37.42
N ARG A 521 42.02 57.82 -36.55
CA ARG A 521 43.40 57.91 -36.05
C ARG A 521 44.44 57.74 -37.14
N TYR A 522 44.25 56.81 -38.08
CA TYR A 522 45.17 56.67 -39.21
C TYR A 522 45.20 57.94 -40.07
N LEU A 523 44.04 58.57 -40.30
CA LEU A 523 43.97 59.85 -41.03
C LEU A 523 44.61 61.01 -40.26
N ASP A 524 44.44 61.07 -38.94
CA ASP A 524 45.07 62.10 -38.09
C ASP A 524 46.59 61.88 -37.93
N GLU A 525 47.06 60.64 -37.84
CA GLU A 525 48.50 60.33 -37.81
C GLU A 525 49.18 60.67 -39.15
N ASP A 526 48.54 60.35 -40.28
CA ASP A 526 49.05 60.74 -41.60
C ASP A 526 49.05 62.27 -41.78
N ALA A 527 48.02 62.97 -41.27
CA ALA A 527 47.98 64.42 -41.28
C ALA A 527 49.06 65.04 -40.37
N SER A 528 49.35 64.42 -39.23
CA SER A 528 50.39 64.87 -38.29
C SER A 528 51.80 64.62 -38.83
N ALA A 529 52.02 63.50 -39.53
CA ALA A 529 53.30 63.18 -40.16
C ALA A 529 53.65 64.14 -41.31
N LEU A 530 52.64 64.66 -42.02
CA LEU A 530 52.84 65.64 -43.11
C LEU A 530 53.15 67.07 -42.62
N TYR A 531 52.79 67.43 -41.39
CA TYR A 531 53.03 68.78 -40.85
C TYR A 531 54.13 68.85 -39.76
N GLY A 532 54.76 67.72 -39.42
CA GLY A 532 55.77 67.62 -38.37
C GLY A 532 57.23 67.80 -38.82
N SER A 533 57.54 68.70 -39.77
CA SER A 533 58.92 69.13 -40.07
C SER A 533 59.05 70.62 -39.75
N GLY A 534 59.51 70.93 -38.54
CA GLY A 534 59.79 72.31 -38.14
C GLY A 534 59.73 72.51 -36.64
N SER A 535 60.90 72.51 -36.01
CA SER A 535 61.27 73.34 -34.85
C SER A 535 60.12 73.68 -33.88
N SER A 536 60.11 73.22 -32.64
CA SER A 536 61.09 73.63 -31.63
C SER A 536 60.63 73.05 -30.30
N SER A 537 61.58 72.53 -29.53
CA SER A 537 61.36 72.10 -28.15
C SER A 537 61.17 73.31 -27.24
N PRO A 538 60.16 73.30 -26.36
CA PRO A 538 60.36 73.83 -25.03
C PRO A 538 60.02 72.76 -23.99
N LEU A 539 61.09 72.34 -23.33
CA LEU A 539 61.15 71.85 -21.95
C LEU A 539 60.00 72.36 -21.07
N LEU A 540 58.94 71.57 -20.89
CA LEU A 540 58.10 71.65 -19.71
C LEU A 540 57.79 70.25 -19.23
N GLY A 541 58.69 69.75 -18.39
CA GLY A 541 58.38 68.62 -17.53
C GLY A 541 57.24 68.98 -16.57
N ARG A 542 56.30 68.05 -16.39
CA ARG A 542 55.66 67.86 -15.09
C ARG A 542 54.82 66.58 -15.06
N ARG A 543 55.10 65.84 -13.99
CA ARG A 543 54.27 64.85 -13.28
C ARG A 543 54.07 63.48 -13.92
N ALA A 544 54.89 62.57 -13.42
CA ALA A 544 54.63 61.14 -13.37
C ALA A 544 53.23 60.85 -12.76
N PRO A 545 52.53 59.83 -13.29
CA PRO A 545 51.20 59.42 -12.81
C PRO A 545 51.30 58.76 -11.43
N ASN A 546 50.47 59.24 -10.51
CA ASN A 546 50.23 58.63 -9.20
C ASN A 546 49.49 57.30 -9.42
N TYR A 547 50.19 56.17 -9.27
CA TYR A 547 49.57 54.87 -9.09
C TYR A 547 48.99 54.80 -7.67
N GLY A 548 47.75 55.25 -7.51
CA GLY A 548 46.96 54.99 -6.31
C GLY A 548 46.46 53.55 -6.37
N SER A 549 47.06 52.69 -5.56
CA SER A 549 46.54 51.39 -5.19
C SER A 549 45.22 51.56 -4.41
N ALA A 550 44.16 50.93 -4.91
CA ALA A 550 43.01 50.49 -4.15
C ALA A 550 42.64 49.08 -4.64
#